data_AF-A0A857GL42-F1
#
_entry.id   AF-A0A857GL42-F1
#
_cell.length_a   1.000
_cell.length_b   1.000
_cell.length_c   1.000
_cell.angle_alpha   90.00
_cell.angle_beta   90.00
_cell.angle_gamma   90.00
#
_symmetry.space_group_name_H-M   'P 1'
#
loop_
_entity.id
_entity.type
_entity.pdbx_description
1 polymer ?
#
loop_
_entity_poly.entity_id
_entity_poly.type
_entity_poly.pdbx_seq_one_letter_code
_entity_poly.pdbx_strand_id
1 'polypeptide(L)'
;MLAQGQSKRFNINIQQATTLKIVSEHFPGATSTGNRISAVLYNAAGQQVAEASSPRGHFEMVRQLQPGNYQLEVTGNALGGAKEKDNNRYELHVDY
;
A
#
# COMPACT_ATOMS: atom_id res chain seq x y z
N MET A 1 -1.26 -12.94 5.59
CA MET A 1 0.18 -12.69 5.80
C MET A 1 0.80 -12.22 4.49
N LEU A 2 1.63 -11.17 4.50
CA LEU A 2 2.44 -10.73 3.35
C LEU A 2 3.87 -11.20 3.60
N ALA A 3 4.33 -12.24 2.91
CA ALA A 3 5.72 -12.70 2.96
C ALA A 3 6.59 -11.85 2.02
N GLN A 4 7.90 -11.84 2.27
CA GLN A 4 8.91 -11.05 1.56
C GLN A 4 8.71 -11.10 0.03
N GLY A 5 8.55 -9.93 -0.62
CA GLY A 5 8.35 -9.82 -2.06
C GLY A 5 6.91 -10.08 -2.56
N GLN A 6 5.95 -10.38 -1.68
CA GLN A 6 4.54 -10.46 -2.10
C GLN A 6 3.93 -9.07 -2.25
N SER A 7 3.57 -8.73 -3.48
CA SER A 7 2.60 -7.68 -3.73
C SER A 7 1.19 -8.21 -3.38
N LYS A 8 0.43 -7.43 -2.62
CA LYS A 8 -1.00 -7.66 -2.42
C LYS A 8 -1.77 -6.77 -3.37
N ARG A 9 -2.71 -7.35 -4.11
CA ARG A 9 -3.64 -6.60 -4.95
C ARG A 9 -5.00 -6.58 -4.30
N PHE A 10 -5.58 -5.39 -4.21
CA PHE A 10 -6.93 -5.14 -3.75
C PHE A 10 -7.74 -4.56 -4.90
N ASN A 11 -8.90 -5.14 -5.18
CA ASN A 11 -9.83 -4.59 -6.15
C ASN A 11 -10.71 -3.56 -5.44
N ILE A 12 -10.76 -2.35 -5.97
CA ILE A 12 -11.56 -1.25 -5.46
C ILE A 12 -12.60 -0.93 -6.53
N ASN A 13 -13.88 -1.02 -6.16
CA ASN A 13 -14.97 -0.61 -7.03
C ASN A 13 -15.50 0.73 -6.54
N ILE A 14 -15.29 1.77 -7.33
CA ILE A 14 -15.79 3.12 -7.05
C ILE A 14 -17.11 3.28 -7.79
N GLN A 15 -18.21 3.40 -7.05
CA GLN A 15 -19.55 3.55 -7.65
C GLN A 15 -19.89 5.02 -7.95
N GLN A 16 -19.36 5.93 -7.14
CA GLN A 16 -19.55 7.37 -7.25
C GLN A 16 -18.22 8.08 -7.07
N ALA A 17 -18.05 9.25 -7.68
CA ALA A 17 -16.80 10.00 -7.56
C ALA A 17 -16.49 10.25 -6.08
N THR A 18 -15.35 9.74 -5.61
CA THR A 18 -14.97 9.78 -4.20
C THR A 18 -13.47 10.07 -4.07
N THR A 19 -13.06 10.45 -2.87
CA THR A 19 -11.65 10.67 -2.57
C THR A 19 -11.11 9.43 -1.89
N LEU A 20 -10.31 8.65 -2.62
CA LEU A 20 -9.58 7.54 -2.05
C LEU A 20 -8.44 8.08 -1.20
N LYS A 21 -8.47 7.74 0.09
CA LYS A 21 -7.38 7.97 1.03
C LYS A 21 -6.79 6.64 1.44
N ILE A 22 -5.48 6.48 1.22
CA ILE A 22 -4.72 5.32 1.68
C ILE A 22 -3.65 5.83 2.64
N VAL A 23 -3.66 5.32 3.86
CA VAL A 23 -2.64 5.60 4.87
C VAL A 23 -1.99 4.28 5.26
N SER A 24 -0.66 4.24 5.26
CA SER A 24 0.06 3.14 5.89
C SER A 24 0.56 3.57 7.26
N GLU A 25 0.16 2.84 8.29
CA GLU A 25 0.71 3.02 9.62
C GLU A 25 1.65 1.85 9.97
N HIS A 26 2.76 2.21 10.60
CA HIS A 26 3.75 1.27 11.11
C HIS A 26 3.62 1.24 12.63
N PHE A 27 3.39 0.04 13.20
CA PHE A 27 3.29 -0.12 14.64
C PHE A 27 4.60 0.32 15.34
N PRO A 28 4.54 1.25 16.31
CA PRO A 28 5.72 1.68 17.06
C PRO A 28 6.17 0.53 17.98
N GLY A 29 7.17 -0.21 17.53
CA GLY A 29 7.73 -1.38 18.23
C GLY A 29 8.70 -2.18 17.36
N ALA A 30 8.57 -2.07 16.03
CA ALA A 30 9.54 -2.61 15.09
C ALA A 30 10.46 -1.49 14.60
N THR A 31 11.64 -1.36 15.22
CA THR A 31 12.76 -0.60 14.65
C THR A 31 13.19 -1.25 13.35
N SER A 32 12.56 -0.85 12.25
CA SER A 32 12.80 -1.43 10.94
C SER A 32 13.42 -0.39 10.01
N THR A 33 14.70 -0.13 10.26
CA THR A 33 15.61 0.57 9.36
C THR A 33 15.78 -0.27 8.09
N GLY A 34 15.02 0.04 7.02
CA GLY A 34 15.12 -0.68 5.74
C GLY A 34 13.79 -1.15 5.16
N ASN A 35 12.68 -0.77 5.77
CA ASN A 35 11.35 -1.18 5.39
C ASN A 35 10.71 -0.20 4.39
N ARG A 36 10.86 -0.49 3.10
CA ARG A 36 10.20 0.29 2.05
C ARG A 36 8.84 -0.30 1.75
N ILE A 37 7.81 0.50 1.92
CA ILE A 37 6.46 0.18 1.45
C ILE A 37 6.15 1.05 0.24
N SER A 38 5.54 0.46 -0.78
CA SER A 38 5.06 1.13 -1.98
C SER A 38 3.64 0.67 -2.28
N ALA A 39 2.79 1.60 -2.68
CA ALA A 39 1.43 1.38 -3.14
C ALA A 39 1.26 2.01 -4.52
N VAL A 40 0.72 1.24 -5.46
CA VAL A 40 0.46 1.67 -6.83
C VAL A 40 -1.02 1.42 -7.13
N LEU A 41 -1.72 2.46 -7.56
CA LEU A 41 -3.11 2.38 -7.96
C LEU A 41 -3.20 2.33 -9.48
N TYR A 42 -3.83 1.28 -9.97
CA TYR A 42 -4.13 1.05 -11.38
C TYR A 42 -5.62 1.28 -11.65
N ASN A 43 -5.95 1.85 -12.80
CA ASN A 43 -7.32 1.90 -13.30
C ASN A 43 -7.73 0.60 -13.99
N ALA A 44 -8.97 0.53 -14.46
CA ALA A 44 -9.51 -0.62 -15.21
C ALA A 44 -8.73 -0.95 -16.49
N ALA A 45 -8.01 0.02 -17.07
CA ALA A 45 -7.15 -0.18 -18.23
C ALA A 45 -5.75 -0.71 -17.86
N GLY A 46 -5.48 -0.95 -16.56
CA GLY A 46 -4.17 -1.35 -16.06
C GLY A 46 -3.15 -0.22 -16.06
N GLN A 47 -3.57 1.03 -16.25
CA GLN A 47 -2.69 2.20 -16.21
C GLN A 47 -2.53 2.67 -14.77
N GLN A 48 -1.29 2.93 -14.37
CA GLN A 48 -0.98 3.57 -13.10
C GLN A 48 -1.58 4.99 -13.09
N VAL A 49 -2.57 5.20 -12.23
CA VAL A 49 -3.20 6.51 -12.03
C VAL A 49 -2.60 7.25 -10.83
N ALA A 50 -2.00 6.52 -9.89
CA ALA A 50 -1.31 7.11 -8.76
C ALA A 50 -0.36 6.12 -8.08
N GLU A 51 0.65 6.63 -7.38
CA GLU A 51 1.62 5.85 -6.61
C GLU A 51 1.99 6.61 -5.34
N ALA A 52 2.24 5.87 -4.27
CA ALA A 52 2.84 6.38 -3.05
C ALA A 52 3.88 5.39 -2.54
N SER A 53 5.04 5.86 -2.12
CA SER A 53 6.03 5.02 -1.46
C SER A 53 6.67 5.74 -0.29
N SER A 54 7.04 4.98 0.73
CA SER A 54 7.73 5.50 1.90
C SER A 54 8.94 4.64 2.24
N PRO A 55 10.14 5.24 2.32
CA PRO A 55 11.32 4.56 2.83
C PRO A 55 11.30 4.40 4.35
N ARG A 56 10.36 5.03 5.07
CA ARG A 56 10.25 4.99 6.53
C ARG A 56 9.05 4.19 7.04
N GLY A 57 8.30 3.53 6.14
CA GLY A 57 7.13 2.71 6.50
C GLY A 57 5.81 3.46 6.73
N HIS A 58 5.77 4.78 6.48
CA HIS A 58 4.54 5.59 6.55
C HIS A 58 4.36 6.42 5.28
N PHE A 59 3.26 6.21 4.54
CA PHE A 59 2.83 7.09 3.47
C PHE A 59 1.35 7.43 3.61
N GLU A 60 0.99 8.60 3.09
CA GLU A 60 -0.38 9.01 2.86
C GLU A 60 -0.57 9.28 1.37
N MET A 61 -1.65 8.77 0.81
CA MET A 61 -2.01 8.90 -0.59
C MET A 61 -3.46 9.34 -0.69
N VAL A 62 -3.70 10.51 -1.25
CA VAL A 62 -5.05 11.08 -1.42
C VAL A 62 -5.29 11.36 -2.89
N ARG A 63 -6.32 10.73 -3.47
CA ARG A 63 -6.68 10.88 -4.88
C ARG A 63 -8.18 10.87 -5.09
N GLN A 64 -8.65 11.81 -5.91
CA GLN A 64 -10.02 11.81 -6.41
C GLN A 64 -10.14 10.76 -7.51
N LEU A 65 -11.03 9.78 -7.30
CA LEU A 65 -11.32 8.73 -8.25
C LEU A 65 -12.71 8.93 -8.83
N GLN A 66 -12.81 8.72 -10.14
CA GLN A 66 -14.09 8.66 -10.84
C GLN A 66 -14.70 7.26 -10.69
N PRO A 67 -16.03 7.11 -10.87
CA PRO A 67 -16.67 5.80 -10.90
C PRO A 67 -15.96 4.83 -11.84
N GLY A 68 -15.62 3.64 -11.35
CA GLY A 68 -14.87 2.66 -12.10
C GLY A 68 -14.22 1.59 -11.23
N ASN A 69 -13.58 0.63 -11.89
CA ASN A 69 -12.78 -0.40 -11.24
C ASN A 69 -11.34 0.04 -11.15
N TYR A 70 -10.73 -0.16 -9.99
CA TYR A 70 -9.35 0.13 -9.71
C TYR A 70 -8.69 -1.07 -9.03
N GLN A 71 -7.39 -1.20 -9.21
CA GLN A 71 -6.57 -2.18 -8.50
C GLN A 71 -5.49 -1.47 -7.72
N LEU A 72 -5.51 -1.61 -6.40
CA LEU A 72 -4.45 -1.15 -5.54
C LEU A 72 -3.45 -2.29 -5.33
N GLU A 73 -2.24 -2.14 -5.82
CA GLU A 73 -1.12 -3.03 -5.52
C GLU A 73 -0.27 -2.45 -4.40
N VAL A 74 -0.07 -3.19 -3.32
CA VAL A 74 0.80 -2.79 -2.22
C VAL A 74 1.93 -3.80 -2.06
N THR A 75 3.16 -3.28 -2.08
CA THR A 75 4.39 -4.06 -2.01
C THR A 75 5.21 -3.58 -0.82
N GLY A 76 5.45 -4.49 0.13
CA GLY A 76 6.39 -4.28 1.23
C GLY A 76 7.70 -4.98 0.93
N ASN A 77 8.80 -4.22 0.80
CA ASN A 77 10.13 -4.77 0.65
C ASN A 77 10.94 -4.49 1.92
N ALA A 78 11.22 -5.55 2.69
CA ALA A 78 12.14 -5.51 3.81
C ALA A 78 13.56 -5.72 3.25
N LEU A 79 14.34 -4.64 3.13
CA LEU A 79 15.75 -4.74 2.76
C LEU A 79 16.55 -5.21 3.98
N GLY A 80 16.48 -6.50 4.32
CA GLY A 80 17.38 -7.10 5.32
C GLY A 80 16.91 -8.40 5.94
N GLY A 81 17.69 -9.47 5.73
CA GLY A 81 17.85 -10.59 6.66
C GLY A 81 16.71 -11.60 6.74
N ALA A 82 16.99 -12.84 6.36
CA ALA A 82 16.09 -14.00 6.42
C ALA A 82 15.68 -14.48 7.84
N LYS A 83 15.48 -13.60 8.83
CA LYS A 83 15.14 -13.97 10.22
C LYS A 83 14.09 -13.11 10.94
N GLU A 84 13.38 -12.23 10.24
CA GLU A 84 12.37 -11.35 10.88
C GLU A 84 10.95 -11.82 10.51
N LYS A 85 10.54 -13.01 10.96
CA LYS A 85 9.28 -13.65 10.51
C LYS A 85 8.00 -13.06 11.13
N ASP A 86 8.08 -12.07 12.02
CA ASP A 86 6.89 -11.59 12.75
C ASP A 86 6.73 -10.06 12.91
N ASN A 87 7.77 -9.24 12.68
CA ASN A 87 7.76 -7.83 13.07
C ASN A 87 7.44 -6.80 11.97
N ASN A 88 7.29 -7.21 10.72
CA ASN A 88 6.96 -6.30 9.61
C ASN A 88 5.46 -6.25 9.31
N ARG A 89 4.66 -5.89 10.33
CA ARG A 89 3.22 -5.68 10.16
C ARG A 89 2.97 -4.23 9.78
N TYR A 90 2.46 -4.03 8.58
CA TYR A 90 1.92 -2.76 8.11
C TYR A 90 0.40 -2.85 8.13
N GLU A 91 -0.24 -1.86 8.72
CA GLU A 91 -1.67 -1.67 8.58
C GLU A 91 -1.93 -0.67 7.46
N LEU A 92 -2.84 -1.05 6.56
CA LEU A 92 -3.29 -0.22 5.47
C LEU A 92 -4.72 0.19 5.77
N HIS A 93 -4.90 1.49 6.01
CA HIS A 93 -6.21 2.10 6.11
C HIS A 93 -6.59 2.63 4.73
N VAL A 94 -7.72 2.16 4.23
CA VAL A 94 -8.24 2.54 2.90
C VAL A 94 -9.66 3.04 3.12
N ASP A 95 -9.87 4.33 2.87
CA ASP A 95 -11.15 5.02 3.04
C ASP A 95 -11.62 5.58 1.69
N TYR A 96 -12.86 5.30 1.28
CA TYR A 96 -13.49 5.79 0.03
C TYR A 96 -15.02 5.71 0.04
#